data_AF-A0A5N5NN74-F1
#
_entry.id   AF-A0A5N5NN74-F1
#
_cell.length_a   1.000
_cell.length_b   1.000
_cell.length_c   1.000
_cell.angle_alpha   90.00
_cell.angle_beta   90.00
_cell.angle_gamma   90.00
#
_symmetry.space_group_name_H-M   'P 1'
#
loop_
_entity.id
_entity.type
_entity.pdbx_description
1 polymer ?
#
loop_
_entity_poly.entity_id
_entity_poly.type
_entity_poly.pdbx_seq_one_letter_code
_entity_poly.pdbx_strand_id
1 'polypeptide(L)'
;MAVSSGFAKTLSGAKMETFLSLNSSSYCTSSVSFVLPQDMRVSCKPSRNNFRRRVSLNHKGGGVRCEVSTASNDVALAAEIDPARVSSLSALEQLKTSAVDRYTKERASIVVIGLSIHTAPVEMREKLAIPEAEWPRAIGELCGLNHIEEAAVLSTCNRMEIYVVALSQHRGVKEVTEWMSKTSGIPVSEICEHRFLLYNNDATQHLFEVSAGLDSLVLGEGQILAQVKQVVKVGQGVVGFGRNISGLFKHAITLGKRVRTETNIAAGAVSVSSAAVELALMKLPESSHGCARMLVIGAGKMGKLVIKHLVAKGCTKMVVVNRTEDRVAAIREELKDVEIIHKPFSDMLTCAAEADVVFTSTSSETPLLLRDNVKDLPPVGSEVGGSRLFVDISVPRNVGSCVSELENVRVYNVDDLKEVVAANKEDRLRKAMEAQAIINEESKQFEAWRDSLETVPTIKKLRAYAERIRVAELEKCLSKMGDDISKKTRRAVDDLSRGIVNKLLHGPMQHLRCDGSDSRTLSETLENMHALNRMFSLETEVAVLEQKIRAKQNQK
;
A
#
# COMPACT_ATOMS: atom_id res chain seq x y z
N MET A 1 34.40 -30.28 54.65
CA MET A 1 33.41 -30.91 53.75
C MET A 1 33.71 -30.33 52.36
N ALA A 2 34.45 -30.95 51.43
CA ALA A 2 34.47 -32.36 51.00
C ALA A 2 33.06 -32.81 50.59
N VAL A 3 32.78 -33.30 49.36
CA VAL A 3 33.56 -34.05 48.35
C VAL A 3 33.10 -33.61 46.92
N SER A 4 33.98 -33.27 45.95
CA SER A 4 34.47 -34.07 44.78
C SER A 4 33.38 -34.68 43.86
N SER A 5 33.54 -34.93 42.54
CA SER A 5 34.65 -34.89 41.54
C SER A 5 34.01 -34.81 40.10
N GLY A 6 34.68 -34.64 38.95
CA GLY A 6 36.08 -34.48 38.53
C GLY A 6 36.13 -34.07 37.02
N PHE A 7 37.16 -33.36 36.52
CA PHE A 7 38.31 -33.92 35.73
C PHE A 7 37.92 -34.67 34.43
N ALA A 8 38.56 -34.56 33.26
CA ALA A 8 39.68 -33.75 32.72
C ALA A 8 39.72 -33.91 31.15
N LYS A 9 40.65 -33.41 30.31
CA LYS A 9 41.84 -32.53 30.42
C LYS A 9 42.20 -31.93 29.02
N THR A 10 43.07 -30.92 28.99
CA THR A 10 43.75 -30.33 27.81
C THR A 10 44.81 -31.25 27.19
N LEU A 11 45.16 -31.05 25.90
CA LEU A 11 46.51 -31.27 25.34
C LEU A 11 46.71 -30.52 24.01
N SER A 12 47.98 -30.28 23.64
CA SER A 12 48.40 -29.24 22.68
C SER A 12 49.54 -29.66 21.75
N GLY A 13 49.50 -29.21 20.49
CA GLY A 13 50.70 -28.70 19.78
C GLY A 13 51.47 -29.61 18.82
N ALA A 14 52.23 -28.93 17.95
CA ALA A 14 53.16 -29.37 16.87
C ALA A 14 52.52 -29.60 15.48
N LYS A 15 52.61 -28.64 14.53
CA LYS A 15 53.75 -28.26 13.65
C LYS A 15 54.21 -29.36 12.67
N MET A 16 54.03 -29.10 11.37
CA MET A 16 55.04 -29.42 10.35
C MET A 16 55.01 -28.40 9.19
N GLU A 17 56.18 -27.82 8.94
CA GLU A 17 56.63 -27.04 7.77
C GLU A 17 56.67 -27.93 6.51
N THR A 18 56.83 -27.53 5.24
CA THR A 18 56.91 -26.28 4.44
C THR A 18 56.98 -26.75 2.97
N PHE A 19 56.62 -25.96 1.92
CA PHE A 19 57.41 -25.85 0.65
C PHE A 19 56.78 -24.89 -0.40
N LEU A 20 57.47 -23.77 -0.62
CA LEU A 20 57.67 -22.99 -1.86
C LEU A 20 56.54 -22.71 -2.87
N SER A 21 55.96 -21.51 -2.74
CA SER A 21 56.15 -20.34 -3.63
C SER A 21 56.20 -20.46 -5.17
N LEU A 22 55.42 -19.56 -5.80
CA LEU A 22 55.75 -18.73 -6.97
C LEU A 22 56.10 -19.40 -8.31
N ASN A 23 55.23 -19.19 -9.31
CA ASN A 23 55.71 -18.58 -10.55
C ASN A 23 54.62 -17.79 -11.28
N SER A 24 55.04 -16.68 -11.90
CA SER A 24 54.20 -15.75 -12.67
C SER A 24 54.49 -15.86 -14.16
N SER A 25 53.46 -15.97 -15.01
CA SER A 25 53.54 -15.50 -16.40
C SER A 25 52.18 -15.53 -17.14
N SER A 26 51.71 -14.34 -17.49
CA SER A 26 51.54 -13.88 -18.88
C SER A 26 50.82 -14.76 -19.92
N TYR A 27 49.72 -14.19 -20.45
CA TYR A 27 49.15 -14.35 -21.81
C TYR A 27 48.88 -15.77 -22.36
N CYS A 28 47.58 -16.06 -22.58
CA CYS A 28 47.18 -16.61 -23.88
C CYS A 28 45.75 -16.23 -24.26
N THR A 29 45.55 -15.91 -25.53
CA THR A 29 44.31 -15.42 -26.14
C THR A 29 43.30 -16.51 -26.44
N SER A 30 42.01 -16.23 -26.30
CA SER A 30 40.93 -16.98 -26.97
C SER A 30 39.95 -16.04 -27.67
N SER A 31 40.32 -15.62 -28.88
CA SER A 31 39.41 -14.99 -29.84
C SER A 31 38.41 -16.01 -30.36
N VAL A 32 37.10 -15.81 -30.09
CA VAL A 32 36.04 -16.60 -30.73
C VAL A 32 35.67 -15.92 -32.05
N SER A 33 36.18 -16.46 -33.16
CA SER A 33 35.96 -15.94 -34.50
C SER A 33 34.55 -16.25 -35.00
N PHE A 34 33.76 -15.22 -35.28
CA PHE A 34 32.56 -15.35 -36.10
C PHE A 34 32.93 -15.72 -37.54
N VAL A 35 32.29 -16.74 -38.11
CA VAL A 35 32.37 -17.07 -39.53
C VAL A 35 30.97 -17.08 -40.13
N LEU A 36 30.73 -16.17 -41.05
CA LEU A 36 29.54 -16.10 -41.91
C LEU A 36 29.67 -17.08 -43.09
N PRO A 37 28.54 -17.67 -43.52
CA PRO A 37 28.33 -17.94 -44.95
C PRO A 37 27.16 -17.12 -45.52
N GLN A 38 27.43 -16.38 -46.59
CA GLN A 38 26.46 -16.07 -47.66
C GLN A 38 26.23 -17.38 -48.48
N ASP A 39 25.21 -17.58 -49.33
CA ASP A 39 24.18 -16.69 -49.88
C ASP A 39 22.98 -17.52 -50.45
N MET A 40 21.87 -16.84 -50.76
CA MET A 40 20.78 -17.17 -51.73
C MET A 40 19.32 -17.34 -51.22
N ARG A 41 18.56 -16.24 -51.38
CA ARG A 41 17.23 -16.06 -52.07
C ARG A 41 16.11 -17.10 -51.78
N VAL A 42 14.90 -16.71 -51.38
CA VAL A 42 13.74 -16.23 -52.22
C VAL A 42 12.57 -16.05 -51.23
N SER A 43 11.66 -15.05 -51.23
CA SER A 43 11.45 -13.80 -51.99
C SER A 43 10.47 -12.87 -51.22
N CYS A 44 10.44 -11.55 -51.52
CA CYS A 44 9.42 -10.61 -51.05
C CYS A 44 8.95 -9.71 -52.21
N LYS A 45 7.63 -9.49 -52.35
CA LYS A 45 7.04 -8.51 -53.30
C LYS A 45 6.28 -7.40 -52.56
N PRO A 46 6.49 -6.12 -52.89
CA PRO A 46 5.76 -4.98 -52.31
C PRO A 46 4.63 -4.47 -53.23
N SER A 47 3.74 -3.62 -52.70
CA SER A 47 3.01 -2.62 -53.49
C SER A 47 2.64 -1.38 -52.65
N ARG A 48 2.60 -0.22 -53.31
CA ARG A 48 2.32 1.12 -52.75
C ARG A 48 0.88 1.54 -53.07
N ASN A 49 0.29 2.47 -52.30
CA ASN A 49 0.09 3.85 -52.81
C ASN A 49 -0.45 4.87 -51.78
N ASN A 50 -0.16 6.14 -52.07
CA ASN A 50 -0.55 7.33 -51.30
C ASN A 50 -2.00 7.76 -51.58
N PHE A 51 -2.62 8.55 -50.68
CA PHE A 51 -2.88 9.99 -50.94
C PHE A 51 -3.42 10.75 -49.71
N ARG A 52 -3.05 12.04 -49.58
CA ARG A 52 -3.65 13.02 -48.64
C ARG A 52 -4.86 13.71 -49.30
N ARG A 53 -5.90 14.06 -48.54
CA ARG A 53 -6.47 15.43 -48.52
C ARG A 53 -7.48 15.68 -47.39
N ARG A 54 -7.71 16.97 -47.10
CA ARG A 54 -8.53 17.55 -46.02
C ARG A 54 -9.83 18.13 -46.60
N VAL A 55 -10.90 18.11 -45.78
CA VAL A 55 -12.02 19.09 -45.69
C VAL A 55 -12.96 19.26 -46.90
N SER A 56 -14.26 19.07 -46.67
CA SER A 56 -15.30 20.04 -47.04
C SER A 56 -16.57 19.85 -46.19
N LEU A 57 -17.23 20.96 -45.85
CA LEU A 57 -18.56 21.04 -45.23
C LEU A 57 -19.59 21.35 -46.33
N ASN A 58 -20.78 20.70 -46.30
CA ASN A 58 -22.03 21.41 -46.63
C ASN A 58 -23.31 20.65 -46.24
N HIS A 59 -24.35 21.40 -45.91
CA HIS A 59 -25.73 20.93 -45.68
C HIS A 59 -26.51 20.70 -46.98
N LYS A 60 -27.46 19.75 -46.99
CA LYS A 60 -28.93 20.01 -47.08
C LYS A 60 -29.77 18.74 -47.35
N GLY A 61 -30.75 18.48 -46.46
CA GLY A 61 -32.04 17.79 -46.73
C GLY A 61 -32.01 16.31 -47.14
N GLY A 62 -33.00 15.46 -46.83
CA GLY A 62 -34.23 15.61 -46.04
C GLY A 62 -35.25 14.56 -46.50
N GLY A 63 -35.81 13.72 -45.61
CA GLY A 63 -36.74 12.66 -46.03
C GLY A 63 -37.04 11.57 -44.98
N VAL A 64 -38.22 11.70 -44.37
CA VAL A 64 -38.93 10.74 -43.48
C VAL A 64 -39.07 9.36 -44.16
N ARG A 65 -38.96 8.18 -43.51
CA ARG A 65 -40.02 7.53 -42.69
C ARG A 65 -39.56 6.20 -42.05
N CYS A 66 -40.25 5.81 -40.97
CA CYS A 66 -40.08 4.55 -40.24
C CYS A 66 -40.56 3.31 -41.01
N GLU A 67 -40.06 2.13 -40.60
CA GLU A 67 -40.93 0.96 -40.41
C GLU A 67 -40.40 0.05 -39.27
N VAL A 68 -41.22 -0.10 -38.23
CA VAL A 68 -41.12 -1.13 -37.19
C VAL A 68 -42.53 -1.65 -36.99
N SER A 69 -42.74 -2.94 -37.18
CA SER A 69 -44.03 -3.62 -37.02
C SER A 69 -43.77 -5.04 -36.50
N THR A 70 -44.09 -5.30 -35.23
CA THR A 70 -45.26 -6.10 -34.75
C THR A 70 -45.15 -7.60 -35.03
N ALA A 71 -45.54 -8.54 -34.16
CA ALA A 71 -46.08 -8.55 -32.78
C ALA A 71 -45.70 -9.95 -32.19
N SER A 72 -46.06 -10.42 -30.99
CA SER A 72 -47.32 -10.26 -30.25
C SER A 72 -47.25 -10.83 -28.81
N ASN A 73 -47.92 -10.13 -27.88
CA ASN A 73 -48.83 -10.67 -26.86
C ASN A 73 -48.30 -11.64 -25.77
N ASP A 74 -48.78 -11.64 -24.52
CA ASP A 74 -49.99 -11.01 -23.94
C ASP A 74 -49.77 -10.39 -22.53
N VAL A 75 -50.77 -9.61 -22.08
CA VAL A 75 -50.83 -8.91 -20.78
C VAL A 75 -52.00 -9.44 -19.94
N ALA A 76 -51.76 -9.74 -18.65
CA ALA A 76 -52.70 -9.69 -17.51
C ALA A 76 -51.98 -10.19 -16.23
N LEU A 77 -52.20 -9.71 -15.00
CA LEU A 77 -53.05 -8.62 -14.49
C LEU A 77 -52.36 -8.02 -13.23
N ALA A 78 -52.71 -6.79 -12.84
CA ALA A 78 -52.05 -6.07 -11.75
C ALA A 78 -52.62 -6.38 -10.34
N ALA A 79 -51.79 -6.17 -9.31
CA ALA A 79 -52.18 -5.81 -7.95
C ALA A 79 -51.06 -4.98 -7.30
N GLU A 80 -51.44 -3.94 -6.55
CA GLU A 80 -50.54 -2.90 -6.02
C GLU A 80 -49.73 -3.38 -4.80
N ILE A 81 -48.50 -2.86 -4.63
CA ILE A 81 -47.77 -2.90 -3.35
C ILE A 81 -47.20 -1.52 -3.04
N ASP A 82 -47.53 -1.04 -1.84
CA ASP A 82 -47.22 0.25 -1.23
C ASP A 82 -45.69 0.51 -1.11
N PRO A 83 -45.15 1.67 -1.55
CA PRO A 83 -43.70 1.92 -1.60
C PRO A 83 -43.02 2.14 -0.23
N ALA A 84 -43.74 2.07 0.89
CA ALA A 84 -43.28 2.53 2.20
C ALA A 84 -42.46 1.51 3.05
N ARG A 85 -42.09 0.31 2.54
CA ARG A 85 -41.51 -0.76 3.39
C ARG A 85 -40.25 -1.50 2.94
N VAL A 86 -39.54 -1.05 1.90
CA VAL A 86 -38.26 -1.68 1.48
C VAL A 86 -37.07 -0.76 1.75
N SER A 87 -36.65 -0.67 3.01
CA SER A 87 -35.52 0.16 3.47
C SER A 87 -34.71 -0.49 4.60
N SER A 88 -34.06 -1.63 4.32
CA SER A 88 -33.05 -2.22 5.23
C SER A 88 -32.19 -3.33 4.58
N LEU A 89 -31.86 -3.22 3.29
CA LEU A 89 -30.82 -4.04 2.65
C LEU A 89 -29.96 -3.12 1.80
N SER A 90 -28.64 -3.18 1.96
CA SER A 90 -27.74 -2.33 1.19
C SER A 90 -27.75 -2.73 -0.29
N ALA A 91 -27.52 -1.76 -1.20
CA ALA A 91 -27.36 -2.06 -2.62
C ALA A 91 -26.20 -3.05 -2.88
N LEU A 92 -25.20 -3.06 -1.99
CA LEU A 92 -24.08 -4.00 -1.98
C LEU A 92 -24.52 -5.45 -1.68
N GLU A 93 -25.45 -5.67 -0.74
CA GLU A 93 -26.05 -6.99 -0.51
C GLU A 93 -26.95 -7.42 -1.67
N GLN A 94 -27.68 -6.48 -2.27
CA GLN A 94 -28.49 -6.75 -3.47
C GLN A 94 -27.62 -7.11 -4.68
N LEU A 95 -26.48 -6.46 -4.88
CA LEU A 95 -25.48 -6.82 -5.88
C LEU A 95 -24.86 -8.20 -5.61
N LYS A 96 -24.42 -8.48 -4.38
CA LYS A 96 -23.90 -9.80 -3.99
C LYS A 96 -24.87 -10.96 -4.26
N THR A 97 -26.18 -10.69 -4.18
CA THR A 97 -27.25 -11.69 -4.36
C THR A 97 -27.97 -11.62 -5.71
N SER A 98 -27.55 -10.73 -6.63
CA SER A 98 -27.98 -10.69 -8.04
C SER A 98 -26.87 -11.07 -9.01
N ALA A 99 -25.61 -11.01 -8.57
CA ALA A 99 -24.40 -11.40 -9.31
C ALA A 99 -24.26 -12.92 -9.62
N VAL A 100 -25.30 -13.73 -9.39
CA VAL A 100 -25.26 -15.18 -9.66
C VAL A 100 -25.40 -15.49 -11.16
N ASP A 101 -26.03 -14.61 -11.95
CA ASP A 101 -26.29 -14.90 -13.37
C ASP A 101 -25.94 -13.75 -14.34
N ARG A 102 -25.10 -14.11 -15.32
CA ARG A 102 -24.91 -13.51 -16.66
C ARG A 102 -23.89 -12.38 -16.93
N TYR A 103 -23.28 -11.71 -15.94
CA TYR A 103 -22.15 -10.76 -16.24
C TYR A 103 -20.96 -10.79 -15.26
N THR A 104 -21.13 -11.34 -14.06
CA THR A 104 -20.14 -11.28 -12.97
C THR A 104 -19.25 -12.53 -12.94
N LYS A 105 -18.31 -12.59 -13.87
CA LYS A 105 -17.14 -13.51 -13.81
C LYS A 105 -15.81 -12.76 -13.60
N GLU A 106 -15.87 -11.51 -13.15
CA GLU A 106 -14.71 -10.78 -12.66
C GLU A 106 -14.38 -11.28 -11.24
N ARG A 107 -13.17 -11.82 -11.06
CA ARG A 107 -12.63 -12.13 -9.73
C ARG A 107 -12.43 -10.83 -8.96
N ALA A 108 -12.76 -10.83 -7.66
CA ALA A 108 -12.43 -9.74 -6.76
C ALA A 108 -10.94 -9.42 -6.88
N SER A 109 -10.62 -8.18 -7.25
CA SER A 109 -9.27 -7.77 -7.62
C SER A 109 -8.72 -6.78 -6.60
N ILE A 110 -7.44 -6.94 -6.25
CA ILE A 110 -6.73 -5.92 -5.46
C ILE A 110 -6.37 -4.78 -6.41
N VAL A 111 -6.65 -3.55 -6.01
CA VAL A 111 -6.34 -2.35 -6.81
C VAL A 111 -5.67 -1.32 -5.92
N VAL A 112 -4.58 -0.72 -6.38
CA VAL A 112 -4.03 0.50 -5.78
C VAL A 112 -4.33 1.68 -6.68
N ILE A 113 -4.89 2.73 -6.07
CA ILE A 113 -5.33 3.97 -6.72
C ILE A 113 -4.69 5.10 -5.93
N GLY A 114 -3.90 5.96 -6.56
CA GLY A 114 -3.24 7.01 -5.80
C GLY A 114 -2.55 8.09 -6.61
N LEU A 115 -1.95 9.01 -5.88
CA LEU A 115 -1.05 10.04 -6.38
C LEU A 115 0.32 9.87 -5.72
N SER A 116 1.37 9.94 -6.54
CA SER A 116 2.76 9.85 -6.10
C SER A 116 3.50 11.14 -6.45
N ILE A 117 4.58 11.43 -5.72
CA ILE A 117 5.55 12.49 -6.00
C ILE A 117 6.15 12.43 -7.42
N HIS A 118 6.04 11.29 -8.11
CA HIS A 118 6.43 11.13 -9.51
C HIS A 118 5.38 11.63 -10.51
N THR A 119 4.10 11.62 -10.12
CA THR A 119 2.97 11.94 -11.01
C THR A 119 2.27 13.25 -10.65
N ALA A 120 2.22 13.64 -9.38
CA ALA A 120 1.45 14.77 -8.87
C ALA A 120 2.32 15.73 -8.02
N PRO A 121 2.17 17.06 -8.17
CA PRO A 121 2.84 18.04 -7.32
C PRO A 121 2.28 18.04 -5.89
N VAL A 122 3.07 18.50 -4.92
CA VAL A 122 2.66 18.60 -3.52
C VAL A 122 1.33 19.34 -3.30
N GLU A 123 1.03 20.36 -4.12
CA GLU A 123 -0.20 21.19 -4.01
C GLU A 123 -1.51 20.42 -4.28
N MET A 124 -1.41 19.36 -5.09
CA MET A 124 -2.50 18.42 -5.33
C MET A 124 -2.51 17.33 -4.25
N ARG A 125 -1.32 16.82 -3.87
CA ARG A 125 -1.19 15.72 -2.92
C ARG A 125 -1.62 16.12 -1.50
N GLU A 126 -1.40 17.36 -1.08
CA GLU A 126 -1.78 17.85 0.25
C GLU A 126 -3.30 17.91 0.46
N LYS A 127 -4.09 18.24 -0.58
CA LYS A 127 -5.56 18.22 -0.52
C LYS A 127 -6.15 16.82 -0.37
N LEU A 128 -5.35 15.80 -0.64
CA LEU A 128 -5.70 14.37 -0.47
C LEU A 128 -5.01 13.74 0.75
N ALA A 129 -4.23 14.50 1.52
CA ALA A 129 -3.51 13.97 2.69
C ALA A 129 -4.49 13.71 3.84
N ILE A 130 -4.72 12.44 4.16
CA ILE A 130 -5.62 12.03 5.25
C ILE A 130 -4.83 11.76 6.54
N PRO A 131 -5.11 12.47 7.66
CA PRO A 131 -4.46 12.24 8.95
C PRO A 131 -4.72 10.84 9.52
N GLU A 132 -3.80 10.32 10.36
CA GLU A 132 -3.92 8.97 10.97
C GLU A 132 -5.24 8.77 11.73
N ALA A 133 -5.78 9.82 12.35
CA ALA A 133 -7.04 9.79 13.09
C ALA A 133 -8.27 9.56 12.21
N GLU A 134 -8.20 9.91 10.92
CA GLU A 134 -9.32 9.79 9.98
C GLU A 134 -9.29 8.51 9.15
N TRP A 135 -8.19 7.74 9.18
CA TRP A 135 -8.09 6.47 8.42
C TRP A 135 -9.25 5.50 8.70
N PRO A 136 -9.73 5.28 9.94
CA PRO A 136 -10.89 4.42 10.20
C PRO A 136 -12.17 4.91 9.51
N ARG A 137 -12.37 6.24 9.47
CA ARG A 137 -13.52 6.86 8.81
C ARG A 137 -13.41 6.72 7.29
N ALA A 138 -12.24 7.03 6.72
CA ALA A 138 -11.99 6.90 5.28
C ALA A 138 -12.19 5.45 4.79
N ILE A 139 -11.71 4.46 5.54
CA ILE A 139 -11.95 3.03 5.25
C ILE A 139 -13.45 2.71 5.30
N GLY A 140 -14.18 3.20 6.31
CA GLY A 140 -15.63 3.01 6.42
C GLY A 140 -16.43 3.64 5.27
N GLU A 141 -16.04 4.84 4.82
CA GLU A 141 -16.66 5.50 3.66
C GLU A 141 -16.35 4.75 2.34
N LEU A 142 -15.11 4.31 2.15
CA LEU A 142 -14.68 3.54 0.97
C LEU A 142 -15.39 2.18 0.89
N CYS A 143 -15.50 1.45 1.99
CA CYS A 143 -16.26 0.18 2.08
C CYS A 143 -17.80 0.39 2.05
N GLY A 144 -18.27 1.63 2.07
CA GLY A 144 -19.67 1.96 1.79
C GLY A 144 -20.00 2.04 0.29
N LEU A 145 -19.00 2.01 -0.59
CA LEU A 145 -19.16 2.03 -2.05
C LEU A 145 -19.56 0.65 -2.57
N ASN A 146 -20.41 0.59 -3.60
CA ASN A 146 -21.10 -0.63 -4.01
C ASN A 146 -20.17 -1.75 -4.47
N HIS A 147 -19.01 -1.40 -5.05
CA HIS A 147 -18.07 -2.36 -5.64
C HIS A 147 -16.81 -2.58 -4.80
N ILE A 148 -16.73 -2.04 -3.58
CA ILE A 148 -15.54 -2.12 -2.70
C ILE A 148 -15.85 -2.98 -1.47
N GLU A 149 -15.09 -4.07 -1.25
CA GLU A 149 -15.26 -4.94 -0.08
C GLU A 149 -14.30 -4.62 1.08
N GLU A 150 -13.06 -4.28 0.74
CA GLU A 150 -11.99 -3.98 1.70
C GLU A 150 -11.25 -2.73 1.25
N ALA A 151 -10.75 -1.93 2.21
CA ALA A 151 -9.99 -0.71 1.93
C ALA A 151 -8.86 -0.47 2.96
N ALA A 152 -7.80 0.19 2.51
CA ALA A 152 -6.76 0.80 3.34
C ALA A 152 -6.24 2.09 2.71
N VAL A 153 -5.80 3.01 3.56
CA VAL A 153 -5.22 4.31 3.19
C VAL A 153 -3.75 4.33 3.62
N LEU A 154 -2.86 4.68 2.69
CA LEU A 154 -1.45 4.95 2.94
C LEU A 154 -1.15 6.41 2.56
N SER A 155 -1.24 7.29 3.56
CA SER A 155 -1.01 8.74 3.44
C SER A 155 0.37 9.11 3.97
N THR A 156 1.18 9.79 3.16
CA THR A 156 2.55 10.22 3.50
C THR A 156 2.92 11.52 2.76
N CYS A 157 4.07 12.11 3.08
CA CYS A 157 4.60 13.28 2.38
C CYS A 157 4.94 13.06 0.89
N ASN A 158 5.11 11.82 0.43
CA ASN A 158 5.50 11.50 -0.95
C ASN A 158 4.40 10.80 -1.77
N ARG A 159 3.41 10.20 -1.12
CA ARG A 159 2.33 9.42 -1.76
C ARG A 159 1.07 9.45 -0.93
N MET A 160 -0.06 9.47 -1.63
CA MET A 160 -1.37 9.17 -1.07
C MET A 160 -1.97 8.03 -1.90
N GLU A 161 -2.12 6.88 -1.28
CA GLU A 161 -2.51 5.64 -1.95
C GLU A 161 -3.68 4.98 -1.23
N ILE A 162 -4.64 4.50 -2.02
CA ILE A 162 -5.83 3.79 -1.56
C ILE A 162 -5.75 2.38 -2.13
N TYR A 163 -5.62 1.39 -1.25
CA TYR A 163 -5.61 -0.03 -1.60
C TYR A 163 -7.00 -0.60 -1.33
N VAL A 164 -7.64 -1.19 -2.35
CA VAL A 164 -9.00 -1.75 -2.25
C VAL A 164 -9.10 -3.16 -2.81
N VAL A 165 -10.06 -3.93 -2.31
CA VAL A 165 -10.59 -5.12 -2.99
C VAL A 165 -11.86 -4.71 -3.73
N ALA A 166 -11.80 -4.73 -5.05
CA ALA A 166 -12.92 -4.35 -5.92
C ALA A 166 -13.60 -5.57 -6.54
N LEU A 167 -14.93 -5.64 -6.44
CA LEU A 167 -15.78 -6.66 -7.09
C LEU A 167 -15.79 -6.53 -8.62
N SER A 168 -15.59 -5.32 -9.14
CA SER A 168 -15.38 -5.05 -10.55
C SER A 168 -14.35 -3.94 -10.70
N GLN A 169 -13.32 -4.17 -11.50
CA GLN A 169 -12.14 -3.30 -11.58
C GLN A 169 -12.53 -1.88 -12.02
N HIS A 170 -13.18 -1.75 -13.17
CA HIS A 170 -13.54 -0.45 -13.74
C HIS A 170 -14.52 0.34 -12.86
N ARG A 171 -15.47 -0.35 -12.20
CA ARG A 171 -16.47 0.31 -11.35
C ARG A 171 -15.88 0.74 -10.01
N GLY A 172 -15.10 -0.13 -9.36
CA GLY A 172 -14.40 0.21 -8.12
C GLY A 172 -13.42 1.37 -8.30
N VAL A 173 -12.64 1.38 -9.39
CA VAL A 173 -11.74 2.50 -9.73
C VAL A 173 -12.51 3.81 -9.91
N LYS A 174 -13.67 3.76 -10.60
CA LYS A 174 -14.52 4.94 -10.76
C LYS A 174 -15.03 5.46 -9.42
N GLU A 175 -15.67 4.60 -8.62
CA GLU A 175 -16.25 4.97 -7.31
C GLU A 175 -15.19 5.55 -6.35
N VAL A 176 -13.99 4.95 -6.28
CA VAL A 176 -12.89 5.46 -5.46
C VAL A 176 -12.35 6.79 -5.99
N THR A 177 -12.26 6.99 -7.31
CA THR A 177 -11.81 8.27 -7.89
C THR A 177 -12.83 9.39 -7.64
N GLU A 178 -14.12 9.08 -7.71
CA GLU A 178 -15.21 10.01 -7.35
C GLU A 178 -15.19 10.34 -5.86
N TRP A 179 -14.88 9.37 -4.98
CA TRP A 179 -14.66 9.62 -3.56
C TRP A 179 -13.43 10.52 -3.30
N MET A 180 -12.28 10.25 -3.97
CA MET A 180 -11.09 11.12 -3.87
C MET A 180 -11.40 12.57 -4.29
N SER A 181 -12.16 12.74 -5.38
CA SER A 181 -12.61 14.06 -5.84
C SER A 181 -13.49 14.77 -4.81
N LYS A 182 -14.47 14.06 -4.24
CA LYS A 182 -15.38 14.60 -3.22
C LYS A 182 -14.63 15.00 -1.93
N THR A 183 -13.67 14.21 -1.48
CA THR A 183 -12.93 14.44 -0.22
C THR A 183 -11.92 15.57 -0.36
N SER A 184 -11.28 15.73 -1.52
CA SER A 184 -10.24 16.75 -1.75
C SER A 184 -10.71 18.05 -2.41
N GLY A 185 -11.93 18.06 -2.97
CA GLY A 185 -12.44 19.15 -3.79
C GLY A 185 -11.78 19.26 -5.18
N ILE A 186 -10.86 18.36 -5.55
CA ILE A 186 -10.19 18.36 -6.85
C ILE A 186 -11.11 17.72 -7.91
N PRO A 187 -11.29 18.28 -9.11
CA PRO A 187 -12.06 17.67 -10.19
C PRO A 187 -11.56 16.27 -10.59
N VAL A 188 -12.48 15.34 -10.86
CA VAL A 188 -12.17 13.96 -11.29
C VAL A 188 -11.23 13.92 -12.51
N SER A 189 -11.35 14.86 -13.44
CA SER A 189 -10.48 14.95 -14.63
C SER A 189 -9.02 15.21 -14.24
N GLU A 190 -8.78 16.18 -13.36
CA GLU A 190 -7.45 16.56 -12.88
C GLU A 190 -6.81 15.41 -12.08
N ILE A 191 -7.59 14.72 -11.23
CA ILE A 191 -7.13 13.50 -10.57
C ILE A 191 -6.76 12.42 -11.60
N CYS A 192 -7.55 12.23 -12.66
CA CYS A 192 -7.28 11.20 -13.67
C CYS A 192 -6.01 11.44 -14.49
N GLU A 193 -5.57 12.69 -14.66
CA GLU A 193 -4.31 13.04 -15.35
C GLU A 193 -3.07 12.66 -14.52
N HIS A 194 -3.17 12.76 -13.18
CA HIS A 194 -2.07 12.50 -12.26
C HIS A 194 -2.15 11.15 -11.50
N ARG A 195 -3.27 10.43 -11.62
CA ARG A 195 -3.53 9.13 -10.96
C ARG A 195 -2.66 8.02 -11.53
N PHE A 196 -1.89 7.36 -10.67
CA PHE A 196 -1.36 6.03 -10.96
C PHE A 196 -2.37 4.95 -10.52
N LEU A 197 -2.35 3.81 -11.23
CA LEU A 197 -3.34 2.76 -11.10
C LEU A 197 -2.70 1.41 -11.44
N LEU A 198 -2.66 0.48 -10.47
CA LEU A 198 -2.10 -0.86 -10.65
C LEU A 198 -3.06 -1.92 -10.09
N TYR A 199 -2.98 -3.14 -10.63
CA TYR A 199 -3.94 -4.22 -10.36
C TYR A 199 -3.23 -5.50 -9.90
N ASN A 200 -3.85 -6.22 -8.96
CA ASN A 200 -3.46 -7.54 -8.49
C ASN A 200 -1.96 -7.65 -8.16
N ASN A 201 -1.21 -8.50 -8.87
CA ASN A 201 0.21 -8.69 -8.65
C ASN A 201 1.02 -7.37 -8.77
N ASP A 202 0.64 -6.46 -9.66
CA ASP A 202 1.34 -5.17 -9.82
C ASP A 202 1.07 -4.25 -8.61
N ALA A 203 -0.13 -4.32 -8.04
CA ALA A 203 -0.47 -3.61 -6.80
C ALA A 203 0.25 -4.20 -5.57
N THR A 204 0.37 -5.54 -5.51
CA THR A 204 1.17 -6.25 -4.51
C THR A 204 2.63 -5.85 -4.58
N GLN A 205 3.22 -5.96 -5.78
CA GLN A 205 4.62 -5.64 -6.05
C GLN A 205 4.92 -4.17 -5.72
N HIS A 206 4.04 -3.24 -6.10
CA HIS A 206 4.18 -1.82 -5.75
C HIS A 206 4.21 -1.59 -4.24
N LEU A 207 3.29 -2.17 -3.46
CA LEU A 207 3.34 -2.03 -1.99
C LEU A 207 4.63 -2.62 -1.40
N PHE A 208 5.16 -3.70 -1.99
CA PHE A 208 6.39 -4.33 -1.55
C PHE A 208 7.62 -3.46 -1.87
N GLU A 209 7.69 -2.87 -3.06
CA GLU A 209 8.71 -1.88 -3.46
C GLU A 209 8.64 -0.62 -2.56
N VAL A 210 7.44 -0.10 -2.27
CA VAL A 210 7.21 0.99 -1.31
C VAL A 210 7.67 0.60 0.10
N SER A 211 7.35 -0.61 0.57
CA SER A 211 7.69 -1.08 1.93
C SER A 211 9.18 -1.39 2.11
N ALA A 212 9.84 -1.89 1.07
CA ALA A 212 11.29 -2.00 0.96
C ALA A 212 11.96 -0.61 0.95
N GLY A 213 11.25 0.41 0.47
CA GLY A 213 11.77 1.75 0.25
C GLY A 213 12.54 1.87 -1.07
N LEU A 214 12.17 1.09 -2.09
CA LEU A 214 12.64 1.25 -3.46
C LEU A 214 11.88 2.35 -4.20
N ASP A 215 10.55 2.43 -3.99
CA ASP A 215 9.77 3.58 -4.42
C ASP A 215 9.67 4.60 -3.26
N SER A 216 10.71 5.42 -3.12
CA SER A 216 10.73 6.59 -2.24
C SER A 216 11.68 7.63 -2.82
N LEU A 217 11.47 8.91 -2.47
CA LEU A 217 12.47 9.95 -2.69
C LEU A 217 13.84 9.52 -2.11
N VAL A 218 13.82 8.77 -1.00
CA VAL A 218 15.01 8.26 -0.34
C VAL A 218 15.00 6.74 -0.35
N LEU A 219 15.92 6.14 -1.12
CA LEU A 219 16.02 4.68 -1.13
C LEU A 219 16.42 4.13 0.24
N GLY A 220 15.72 3.10 0.68
CA GLY A 220 15.95 2.39 1.94
C GLY A 220 15.43 3.09 3.21
N GLU A 221 14.79 4.26 3.10
CA GLU A 221 14.32 5.02 4.28
C GLU A 221 13.42 4.17 5.19
N GLY A 222 13.72 4.14 6.50
CA GLY A 222 12.98 3.33 7.47
C GLY A 222 11.55 3.81 7.77
N GLN A 223 11.22 5.06 7.40
CA GLN A 223 9.95 5.71 7.76
C GLN A 223 8.74 5.11 7.07
N ILE A 224 8.85 4.77 5.77
CA ILE A 224 7.73 4.20 5.01
C ILE A 224 7.26 2.85 5.60
N LEU A 225 8.20 1.98 6.01
CA LEU A 225 7.87 0.74 6.71
C LEU A 225 7.22 1.00 8.08
N ALA A 226 7.58 2.09 8.78
CA ALA A 226 6.92 2.48 10.01
C ALA A 226 5.47 2.92 9.76
N GLN A 227 5.20 3.60 8.64
CA GLN A 227 3.84 3.98 8.23
C GLN A 227 3.00 2.75 7.83
N VAL A 228 3.54 1.82 7.04
CA VAL A 228 2.84 0.56 6.69
C VAL A 228 2.50 -0.26 7.94
N LYS A 229 3.40 -0.30 8.95
CA LYS A 229 3.11 -0.87 10.28
C LYS A 229 1.99 -0.14 11.02
N GLN A 230 1.94 1.19 10.93
CA GLN A 230 0.90 2.00 11.56
C GLN A 230 -0.46 1.79 10.90
N VAL A 231 -0.54 1.65 9.57
CA VAL A 231 -1.78 1.28 8.86
C VAL A 231 -2.32 -0.06 9.37
N VAL A 232 -1.48 -1.09 9.51
CA VAL A 232 -1.89 -2.39 10.07
C VAL A 232 -2.30 -2.30 11.55
N LYS A 233 -1.71 -1.37 12.32
CA LYS A 233 -2.06 -1.17 13.73
C LYS A 233 -3.39 -0.43 13.90
N VAL A 234 -3.65 0.61 13.10
CA VAL A 234 -4.89 1.39 13.13
C VAL A 234 -6.05 0.63 12.49
N GLY A 235 -5.80 -0.13 11.41
CA GLY A 235 -6.80 -0.97 10.76
C GLY A 235 -7.27 -2.16 11.61
N GLN A 236 -6.54 -2.55 12.66
CA GLN A 236 -6.99 -3.58 13.61
C GLN A 236 -8.22 -3.10 14.38
N GLY A 237 -9.38 -3.67 14.03
CA GLY A 237 -10.68 -3.31 14.61
C GLY A 237 -11.57 -2.46 13.69
N VAL A 238 -11.05 -2.02 12.53
CA VAL A 238 -11.85 -1.28 11.54
C VAL A 238 -12.60 -2.26 10.63
N VAL A 239 -13.93 -2.16 10.63
CA VAL A 239 -14.77 -2.89 9.67
C VAL A 239 -14.50 -2.32 8.28
N GLY A 240 -13.86 -3.13 7.41
CA GLY A 240 -13.37 -2.71 6.09
C GLY A 240 -11.88 -2.98 5.89
N PHE A 241 -11.07 -3.07 6.94
CA PHE A 241 -9.68 -3.53 6.85
C PHE A 241 -9.65 -5.08 6.86
N GLY A 242 -10.16 -5.67 5.78
CA GLY A 242 -10.46 -7.10 5.69
C GLY A 242 -9.24 -8.01 5.54
N ARG A 243 -9.49 -9.28 5.15
CA ARG A 243 -8.46 -10.32 5.21
C ARG A 243 -7.42 -10.15 4.11
N ASN A 244 -7.81 -9.76 2.91
CA ASN A 244 -6.91 -9.61 1.77
C ASN A 244 -5.97 -8.43 1.97
N ILE A 245 -6.52 -7.25 2.28
CA ILE A 245 -5.75 -6.02 2.49
C ILE A 245 -4.89 -6.12 3.77
N SER A 246 -5.44 -6.62 4.88
CA SER A 246 -4.63 -6.78 6.10
C SER A 246 -3.54 -7.86 5.95
N GLY A 247 -3.75 -8.87 5.10
CA GLY A 247 -2.75 -9.87 4.75
C GLY A 247 -1.64 -9.29 3.86
N LEU A 248 -2.01 -8.51 2.84
CA LEU A 248 -1.10 -7.82 1.94
C LEU A 248 -0.15 -6.89 2.71
N PHE A 249 -0.69 -6.01 3.55
CA PHE A 249 0.13 -5.11 4.36
C PHE A 249 1.00 -5.86 5.39
N LYS A 250 0.56 -7.01 5.92
CA LYS A 250 1.40 -7.85 6.82
C LYS A 250 2.58 -8.48 6.09
N HIS A 251 2.39 -9.02 4.87
CA HIS A 251 3.50 -9.53 4.05
C HIS A 251 4.46 -8.39 3.68
N ALA A 252 3.94 -7.22 3.31
CA ALA A 252 4.75 -6.03 3.01
C ALA A 252 5.63 -5.60 4.21
N ILE A 253 5.15 -5.75 5.45
CA ILE A 253 5.94 -5.51 6.67
C ILE A 253 7.04 -6.57 6.87
N THR A 254 6.76 -7.84 6.56
CA THR A 254 7.75 -8.93 6.65
C THR A 254 8.86 -8.72 5.63
N LEU A 255 8.50 -8.57 4.35
CA LEU A 255 9.42 -8.23 3.25
C LEU A 255 10.22 -6.95 3.56
N GLY A 256 9.57 -5.89 4.02
CA GLY A 256 10.24 -4.62 4.31
C GLY A 256 11.28 -4.73 5.44
N LYS A 257 11.11 -5.66 6.39
CA LYS A 257 12.17 -6.00 7.36
C LYS A 257 13.27 -6.81 6.67
N ARG A 258 12.90 -7.87 5.96
CA ARG A 258 13.79 -8.84 5.30
C ARG A 258 14.77 -8.16 4.34
N VAL A 259 14.25 -7.31 3.44
CA VAL A 259 15.08 -6.53 2.51
C VAL A 259 16.10 -5.66 3.27
N ARG A 260 15.69 -4.99 4.36
CA ARG A 260 16.61 -4.14 5.14
C ARG A 260 17.69 -4.94 5.86
N THR A 261 17.41 -6.17 6.30
CA THR A 261 18.40 -7.05 6.94
C THR A 261 19.33 -7.74 5.95
N GLU A 262 18.84 -8.09 4.75
CA GLU A 262 19.62 -8.88 3.77
C GLU A 262 20.44 -8.01 2.80
N THR A 263 19.89 -6.88 2.31
CA THR A 263 20.52 -6.05 1.26
C THR A 263 21.32 -4.85 1.79
N ASN A 264 21.26 -4.61 3.11
CA ASN A 264 21.82 -3.42 3.76
C ASN A 264 21.40 -2.09 3.09
N ILE A 265 20.20 -2.02 2.51
CA ILE A 265 19.70 -0.85 1.77
C ILE A 265 19.56 0.39 2.67
N ALA A 266 19.38 0.20 3.98
CA ALA A 266 19.31 1.28 4.95
C ALA A 266 20.68 1.93 5.27
N ALA A 267 21.80 1.23 5.05
CA ALA A 267 23.13 1.83 5.29
C ALA A 267 23.44 2.88 4.23
N GLY A 268 23.66 4.12 4.70
CA GLY A 268 23.86 5.29 3.84
C GLY A 268 22.56 5.89 3.26
N ALA A 269 21.39 5.47 3.72
CA ALA A 269 20.11 6.02 3.25
C ALA A 269 19.92 7.49 3.72
N VAL A 270 20.03 8.43 2.78
CA VAL A 270 19.93 9.89 2.99
C VAL A 270 18.48 10.31 3.27
N SER A 271 18.02 10.19 4.53
CA SER A 271 16.61 10.50 4.93
C SER A 271 16.08 11.85 4.40
N VAL A 272 14.75 12.03 4.32
CA VAL A 272 14.14 13.29 3.84
C VAL A 272 14.67 14.50 4.63
N SER A 273 14.86 14.34 5.94
CA SER A 273 15.49 15.35 6.81
C SER A 273 16.97 15.61 6.50
N SER A 274 17.71 14.59 6.05
CA SER A 274 19.10 14.76 5.57
C SER A 274 19.13 15.55 4.27
N ALA A 275 18.30 15.16 3.29
CA ALA A 275 18.20 15.83 2.00
C ALA A 275 17.79 17.30 2.17
N ALA A 276 16.91 17.61 3.12
CA ALA A 276 16.53 18.98 3.46
C ALA A 276 17.69 19.82 4.01
N VAL A 277 18.51 19.26 4.92
CA VAL A 277 19.70 19.95 5.44
C VAL A 277 20.76 20.13 4.36
N GLU A 278 20.98 19.12 3.52
CA GLU A 278 21.92 19.21 2.39
C GLU A 278 21.46 20.19 1.32
N LEU A 279 20.15 20.28 1.04
CA LEU A 279 19.59 21.30 0.14
C LEU A 279 19.83 22.71 0.71
N ALA A 280 19.55 22.93 1.99
CA ALA A 280 19.79 24.22 2.64
C ALA A 280 21.26 24.66 2.52
N LEU A 281 22.19 23.75 2.83
CA LEU A 281 23.64 24.03 2.72
C LEU A 281 24.08 24.25 1.26
N MET A 282 23.52 23.52 0.29
CA MET A 282 23.83 23.70 -1.13
C MET A 282 23.34 25.05 -1.69
N LYS A 283 22.27 25.63 -1.14
CA LYS A 283 21.73 26.92 -1.58
C LYS A 283 22.29 28.13 -0.80
N LEU A 284 22.95 27.89 0.34
CA LEU A 284 23.74 28.88 1.08
C LEU A 284 25.17 29.01 0.50
N PRO A 285 25.78 30.21 0.56
CA PRO A 285 27.22 30.37 0.31
C PRO A 285 28.06 29.50 1.27
N GLU A 286 29.09 28.81 0.78
CA GLU A 286 29.96 27.94 1.60
C GLU A 286 30.59 28.67 2.79
N SER A 287 30.98 29.94 2.59
CA SER A 287 31.52 30.82 3.63
C SER A 287 30.56 31.07 4.80
N SER A 288 29.26 30.81 4.62
CA SER A 288 28.21 31.07 5.59
C SER A 288 27.78 29.86 6.41
N HIS A 289 28.22 28.64 6.05
CA HIS A 289 27.76 27.40 6.69
C HIS A 289 28.03 27.36 8.20
N GLY A 290 29.11 28.00 8.67
CA GLY A 290 29.47 28.08 10.08
C GLY A 290 28.82 29.23 10.88
N CYS A 291 28.18 30.20 10.23
CA CYS A 291 27.56 31.36 10.89
C CYS A 291 26.05 31.49 10.67
N ALA A 292 25.48 30.79 9.68
CA ALA A 292 24.06 30.82 9.36
C ALA A 292 23.18 30.35 10.55
N ARG A 293 22.20 31.18 10.90
CA ARG A 293 21.31 31.00 12.04
C ARG A 293 20.17 30.05 11.67
N MET A 294 20.22 28.85 12.25
CA MET A 294 19.29 27.76 11.97
C MET A 294 18.09 27.79 12.91
N LEU A 295 16.87 27.80 12.34
CA LEU A 295 15.60 27.64 13.05
C LEU A 295 14.90 26.36 12.62
N VAL A 296 14.45 25.55 13.58
CA VAL A 296 13.60 24.37 13.34
C VAL A 296 12.24 24.56 14.01
N ILE A 297 11.18 24.59 13.20
CA ILE A 297 9.79 24.70 13.66
C ILE A 297 9.19 23.28 13.70
N GLY A 298 8.89 22.82 14.92
CA GLY A 298 8.39 21.49 15.22
C GLY A 298 9.49 20.51 15.67
N ALA A 299 9.40 20.02 16.91
CA ALA A 299 10.30 19.00 17.46
C ALA A 299 9.66 17.59 17.38
N GLY A 300 9.11 17.25 16.21
CA GLY A 300 8.55 15.92 15.91
C GLY A 300 9.62 14.89 15.55
N LYS A 301 9.20 13.73 15.03
CA LYS A 301 10.12 12.71 14.47
C LYS A 301 11.02 13.31 13.38
N MET A 302 10.43 14.11 12.48
CA MET A 302 11.14 14.79 11.39
C MET A 302 12.07 15.89 11.90
N GLY A 303 11.59 16.82 12.73
CA GLY A 303 12.42 17.87 13.32
C GLY A 303 13.62 17.34 14.11
N LYS A 304 13.44 16.25 14.89
CA LYS A 304 14.55 15.56 15.57
C LYS A 304 15.61 15.02 14.59
N LEU A 305 15.19 14.51 13.43
CA LEU A 305 16.13 14.09 12.39
C LEU A 305 16.81 15.29 11.73
N VAL A 306 16.11 16.40 11.45
CA VAL A 306 16.72 17.64 10.91
C VAL A 306 17.81 18.14 11.86
N ILE A 307 17.51 18.25 13.16
CA ILE A 307 18.46 18.62 14.21
C ILE A 307 19.70 17.71 14.16
N LYS A 308 19.53 16.38 14.15
CA LYS A 308 20.67 15.45 14.08
C LYS A 308 21.55 15.63 12.84
N HIS A 309 20.97 15.90 11.67
CA HIS A 309 21.75 16.12 10.45
C HIS A 309 22.42 17.50 10.44
N LEU A 310 21.81 18.54 11.01
CA LEU A 310 22.46 19.83 11.25
C LEU A 310 23.71 19.67 12.15
N VAL A 311 23.59 18.94 13.26
CA VAL A 311 24.73 18.64 14.15
C VAL A 311 25.82 17.86 13.41
N ALA A 312 25.45 16.83 12.64
CA ALA A 312 26.40 16.04 11.85
C ALA A 312 27.12 16.82 10.74
N LYS A 313 26.55 17.95 10.29
CA LYS A 313 27.16 18.90 9.33
C LYS A 313 27.89 20.06 10.04
N GLY A 314 28.06 20.02 11.36
CA GLY A 314 28.86 20.98 12.12
C GLY A 314 28.07 22.18 12.71
N CYS A 315 26.74 22.18 12.67
CA CYS A 315 25.94 23.23 13.29
C CYS A 315 25.99 23.13 14.83
N THR A 316 26.60 24.12 15.48
CA THR A 316 26.82 24.18 16.94
C THR A 316 25.73 24.92 17.71
N LYS A 317 24.87 25.71 17.04
CA LYS A 317 23.81 26.51 17.65
C LYS A 317 22.56 26.54 16.78
N MET A 318 21.40 26.27 17.37
CA MET A 318 20.11 26.35 16.66
C MET A 318 18.96 26.71 17.60
N VAL A 319 17.93 27.35 17.04
CA VAL A 319 16.67 27.64 17.73
C VAL A 319 15.64 26.59 17.33
N VAL A 320 14.90 26.05 18.31
CA VAL A 320 13.84 25.06 18.10
C VAL A 320 12.53 25.59 18.68
N VAL A 321 11.61 25.95 17.78
CA VAL A 321 10.26 26.38 18.14
C VAL A 321 9.35 25.17 18.23
N ASN A 322 8.78 24.91 19.41
CA ASN A 322 7.86 23.78 19.62
C ASN A 322 6.82 24.06 20.70
N ARG A 323 5.60 23.52 20.52
CA ARG A 323 4.48 23.65 21.48
C ARG A 323 4.74 22.99 22.84
N THR A 324 5.60 21.96 22.89
CA THR A 324 5.92 21.20 24.11
C THR A 324 7.41 21.28 24.39
N GLU A 325 7.80 21.87 25.52
CA GLU A 325 9.22 22.01 25.89
C GLU A 325 9.88 20.65 26.13
N ASP A 326 9.20 19.71 26.81
CA ASP A 326 9.71 18.37 27.15
C ASP A 326 10.33 17.62 25.95
N ARG A 327 9.75 17.78 24.76
CA ARG A 327 10.28 17.15 23.53
C ARG A 327 11.63 17.74 23.12
N VAL A 328 11.82 19.04 23.33
CA VAL A 328 13.08 19.74 23.03
C VAL A 328 14.11 19.47 24.14
N ALA A 329 13.68 19.43 25.40
CA ALA A 329 14.51 19.02 26.53
C ALA A 329 15.09 17.60 26.32
N ALA A 330 14.25 16.62 25.95
CA ALA A 330 14.70 15.25 25.66
C ALA A 330 15.65 15.16 24.45
N ILE A 331 15.57 16.07 23.47
CA ILE A 331 16.53 16.16 22.36
C ILE A 331 17.86 16.77 22.84
N ARG A 332 17.80 17.80 23.70
CA ARG A 332 18.98 18.44 24.31
C ARG A 332 19.75 17.50 25.23
N GLU A 333 19.07 16.59 25.95
CA GLU A 333 19.73 15.56 26.77
C GLU A 333 20.49 14.52 25.92
N GLU A 334 19.99 14.21 24.72
CA GLU A 334 20.61 13.28 23.77
C GLU A 334 21.78 13.92 22.99
N LEU A 335 21.72 15.23 22.74
CA LEU A 335 22.68 15.99 21.94
C LEU A 335 23.34 17.09 22.77
N LYS A 336 24.29 16.69 23.62
CA LYS A 336 24.93 17.58 24.62
C LYS A 336 25.95 18.55 24.05
N ASP A 337 26.50 18.26 22.86
CA ASP A 337 27.60 19.02 22.26
C ASP A 337 27.14 20.27 21.48
N VAL A 338 25.84 20.63 21.55
CA VAL A 338 25.20 21.65 20.71
C VAL A 338 24.22 22.52 21.50
N GLU A 339 24.25 23.83 21.26
CA GLU A 339 23.35 24.79 21.88
C GLU A 339 21.96 24.78 21.22
N ILE A 340 21.04 24.00 21.79
CA ILE A 340 19.64 23.93 21.36
C ILE A 340 18.78 24.86 22.23
N ILE A 341 18.43 26.03 21.70
CA ILE A 341 17.57 27.02 22.36
C ILE A 341 16.11 26.65 22.09
N HIS A 342 15.32 26.40 23.14
CA HIS A 342 13.86 26.24 22.99
C HIS A 342 13.18 27.60 22.94
N LYS A 343 12.16 27.71 22.08
CA LYS A 343 11.25 28.86 22.03
C LYS A 343 9.79 28.38 21.96
N PRO A 344 8.86 29.06 22.64
CA PRO A 344 7.44 28.74 22.58
C PRO A 344 6.89 29.06 21.17
N PHE A 345 5.75 28.45 20.82
CA PHE A 345 5.14 28.62 19.51
C PHE A 345 4.64 30.06 19.23
N SER A 346 4.37 30.85 20.29
CA SER A 346 4.07 32.29 20.19
C SER A 346 5.18 33.09 19.51
N ASP A 347 6.43 32.70 19.75
CA ASP A 347 7.61 33.46 19.35
C ASP A 347 8.08 33.09 17.94
N MET A 348 7.32 32.24 17.22
CA MET A 348 7.70 31.67 15.92
C MET A 348 8.13 32.73 14.90
N LEU A 349 7.37 33.82 14.78
CA LEU A 349 7.66 34.90 13.84
C LEU A 349 8.89 35.72 14.25
N THR A 350 9.06 35.99 15.54
CA THR A 350 10.26 36.64 16.09
C THR A 350 11.51 35.80 15.85
N CYS A 351 11.43 34.49 16.06
CA CYS A 351 12.52 33.56 15.75
C CYS A 351 12.80 33.50 14.24
N ALA A 352 11.77 33.56 13.40
CA ALA A 352 11.94 33.57 11.94
C ALA A 352 12.59 34.88 11.45
N ALA A 353 12.32 36.02 12.09
CA ALA A 353 13.02 37.29 11.83
C ALA A 353 14.53 37.17 12.11
N GLU A 354 14.92 36.46 13.17
CA GLU A 354 16.30 36.24 13.58
C GLU A 354 17.00 35.07 12.85
N ALA A 355 16.29 34.31 12.01
CA ALA A 355 16.84 33.13 11.32
C ALA A 355 17.22 33.42 9.87
N ASP A 356 18.24 32.72 9.39
CA ASP A 356 18.69 32.75 7.99
C ASP A 356 18.10 31.56 7.21
N VAL A 357 18.00 30.40 7.89
CA VAL A 357 17.34 29.18 7.39
C VAL A 357 16.27 28.73 8.38
N VAL A 358 15.07 28.47 7.86
CA VAL A 358 13.90 28.03 8.62
C VAL A 358 13.41 26.68 8.10
N PHE A 359 13.58 25.63 8.89
CA PHE A 359 13.01 24.31 8.62
C PHE A 359 11.61 24.20 9.23
N THR A 360 10.62 23.75 8.47
CA THR A 360 9.27 23.49 8.97
C THR A 360 8.94 22.00 8.88
N SER A 361 8.46 21.42 10.00
CA SER A 361 8.21 19.98 10.12
C SER A 361 7.05 19.65 11.08
N THR A 362 5.97 20.43 11.03
CA THR A 362 4.82 20.28 11.93
C THR A 362 3.67 19.53 11.27
N SER A 363 2.76 18.99 12.08
CA SER A 363 1.50 18.38 11.63
C SER A 363 0.35 19.40 11.55
N SER A 364 0.63 20.62 11.08
CA SER A 364 -0.40 21.64 10.83
C SER A 364 -1.08 21.37 9.49
N GLU A 365 -2.41 21.38 9.48
CA GLU A 365 -3.21 21.25 8.24
C GLU A 365 -3.30 22.58 7.47
N THR A 366 -3.11 23.70 8.16
CA THR A 366 -3.01 25.05 7.55
C THR A 366 -1.57 25.54 7.54
N PRO A 367 -1.16 26.33 6.52
CA PRO A 367 0.14 27.00 6.52
C PRO A 367 0.33 27.90 7.76
N LEU A 368 1.51 27.80 8.35
CA LEU A 368 1.95 28.60 9.51
C LEU A 368 2.61 29.92 9.09
N LEU A 369 3.21 29.94 7.90
CA LEU A 369 3.94 31.08 7.36
C LEU A 369 3.25 31.52 6.06
N LEU A 370 2.53 32.64 6.15
CA LEU A 370 1.83 33.28 5.04
C LEU A 370 2.61 34.52 4.56
N ARG A 371 2.34 34.95 3.32
CA ARG A 371 3.00 36.11 2.69
C ARG A 371 3.02 37.33 3.60
N ASP A 372 1.90 37.66 4.23
CA ASP A 372 1.78 38.86 5.07
C ASP A 372 2.72 38.81 6.28
N ASN A 373 2.85 37.63 6.93
CA ASN A 373 3.76 37.47 8.06
C ASN A 373 5.24 37.43 7.65
N VAL A 374 5.55 36.95 6.44
CA VAL A 374 6.93 36.83 5.94
C VAL A 374 7.44 38.13 5.33
N LYS A 375 6.56 38.92 4.70
CA LYS A 375 6.89 40.22 4.08
C LYS A 375 7.42 41.24 5.09
N ASP A 376 6.88 41.23 6.31
CA ASP A 376 7.26 42.16 7.37
C ASP A 376 8.52 41.72 8.15
N LEU A 377 9.10 40.56 7.82
CA LEU A 377 10.36 40.12 8.43
C LEU A 377 11.54 40.95 7.91
N PRO A 378 12.53 41.26 8.76
CA PRO A 378 13.73 41.98 8.33
C PRO A 378 14.48 41.19 7.24
N PRO A 379 15.13 41.90 6.29
CA PRO A 379 15.99 41.27 5.30
C PRO A 379 17.18 40.59 5.97
N VAL A 380 17.73 39.59 5.27
CA VAL A 380 18.87 38.82 5.76
C VAL A 380 20.16 39.40 5.19
N GLY A 381 21.27 39.30 5.93
CA GLY A 381 22.56 39.83 5.51
C GLY A 381 23.07 39.23 4.20
N SER A 382 23.88 39.99 3.48
CA SER A 382 24.47 39.58 2.19
C SER A 382 25.42 38.38 2.35
N GLU A 383 25.99 38.19 3.53
CA GLU A 383 26.90 37.10 3.89
C GLU A 383 26.28 35.70 3.76
N VAL A 384 24.95 35.56 3.92
CA VAL A 384 24.20 34.31 3.69
C VAL A 384 23.47 34.30 2.34
N GLY A 385 23.78 35.26 1.45
CA GLY A 385 23.22 35.36 0.10
C GLY A 385 21.98 36.26 -0.02
N GLY A 386 21.64 37.04 1.00
CA GLY A 386 20.61 38.09 0.94
C GLY A 386 19.15 37.61 0.81
N SER A 387 18.88 36.31 0.95
CA SER A 387 17.53 35.74 0.93
C SER A 387 17.33 34.75 2.07
N ARG A 388 16.21 34.85 2.79
CA ARG A 388 15.84 33.85 3.82
C ARG A 388 15.43 32.53 3.16
N LEU A 389 15.99 31.42 3.61
CA LEU A 389 15.62 30.10 3.10
C LEU A 389 14.54 29.46 3.99
N PHE A 390 13.41 29.07 3.40
CA PHE A 390 12.43 28.21 4.05
C PHE A 390 12.49 26.82 3.42
N VAL A 391 12.66 25.78 4.24
CA VAL A 391 12.70 24.39 3.80
C VAL A 391 11.59 23.62 4.51
N ASP A 392 10.50 23.37 3.79
CA ASP A 392 9.31 22.71 4.29
C ASP A 392 9.31 21.21 3.95
N ILE A 393 9.36 20.39 4.99
CA ILE A 393 9.28 18.93 4.88
C ILE A 393 7.93 18.38 5.35
N SER A 394 6.93 19.26 5.45
CA SER A 394 5.57 18.97 5.91
C SER A 394 4.61 18.79 4.72
N VAL A 395 3.65 17.89 4.87
CA VAL A 395 2.50 17.74 3.96
C VAL A 395 1.26 17.46 4.84
N PRO A 396 0.24 18.34 4.88
CA PRO A 396 0.13 19.62 4.19
C PRO A 396 1.25 20.63 4.49
N ARG A 397 1.49 21.55 3.54
CA ARG A 397 2.59 22.53 3.65
C ARG A 397 2.37 23.50 4.81
N ASN A 398 3.43 23.73 5.56
CA ASN A 398 3.53 24.72 6.63
C ASN A 398 3.90 26.10 6.08
N VAL A 399 4.47 26.20 4.88
CA VAL A 399 4.77 27.47 4.20
C VAL A 399 3.80 27.66 3.02
N GLY A 400 3.09 28.80 2.99
CA GLY A 400 2.15 29.10 1.91
C GLY A 400 2.87 29.33 0.57
N SER A 401 2.30 28.84 -0.53
CA SER A 401 2.90 28.96 -1.87
C SER A 401 3.18 30.42 -2.27
N CYS A 402 2.31 31.37 -1.90
CA CYS A 402 2.48 32.80 -2.15
C CYS A 402 3.71 33.44 -1.44
N VAL A 403 4.41 32.72 -0.56
CA VAL A 403 5.66 33.18 0.07
C VAL A 403 6.82 33.18 -0.94
N SER A 404 6.80 32.32 -1.96
CA SER A 404 7.86 32.30 -3.00
C SER A 404 7.79 33.47 -3.98
N GLU A 405 6.77 34.32 -3.89
CA GLU A 405 6.66 35.57 -4.67
C GLU A 405 7.50 36.72 -4.08
N LEU A 406 8.09 36.55 -2.91
CA LEU A 406 8.88 37.58 -2.22
C LEU A 406 10.35 37.52 -2.64
N GLU A 407 10.89 38.62 -3.18
CA GLU A 407 12.26 38.71 -3.73
C GLU A 407 13.36 38.38 -2.70
N ASN A 408 13.12 38.64 -1.42
CA ASN A 408 14.05 38.41 -0.31
C ASN A 408 13.91 37.00 0.32
N VAL A 409 13.20 36.07 -0.34
CA VAL A 409 12.87 34.75 0.21
C VAL A 409 13.04 33.65 -0.84
N ARG A 410 13.47 32.46 -0.41
CA ARG A 410 13.39 31.23 -1.22
C ARG A 410 12.66 30.17 -0.42
N VAL A 411 11.67 29.52 -1.04
CA VAL A 411 10.91 28.43 -0.44
C VAL A 411 11.22 27.15 -1.18
N TYR A 412 11.56 26.11 -0.43
CA TYR A 412 11.74 24.74 -0.91
C TYR A 412 10.78 23.82 -0.18
N ASN A 413 10.22 22.87 -0.89
CA ASN A 413 9.30 21.86 -0.38
C ASN A 413 9.84 20.43 -0.63
N VAL A 414 9.08 19.41 -0.25
CA VAL A 414 9.47 17.99 -0.41
C VAL A 414 9.79 17.57 -1.86
N ASP A 415 9.21 18.23 -2.87
CA ASP A 415 9.45 17.94 -4.28
C ASP A 415 10.84 18.45 -4.75
N ASP A 416 11.35 19.53 -4.16
CA ASP A 416 12.64 20.14 -4.50
C ASP A 416 13.84 19.31 -4.01
N LEU A 417 13.62 18.49 -2.97
CA LEU A 417 14.63 17.58 -2.41
C LEU A 417 15.14 16.52 -3.41
N LYS A 418 14.46 16.35 -4.55
CA LYS A 418 14.89 15.50 -5.68
C LYS A 418 16.28 15.87 -6.20
N GLU A 419 16.67 17.15 -6.15
CA GLU A 419 17.96 17.65 -6.64
C GLU A 419 19.14 17.00 -5.90
N VAL A 420 19.15 17.09 -4.57
CA VAL A 420 20.17 16.48 -3.69
C VAL A 420 20.20 14.96 -3.85
N VAL A 421 19.01 14.37 -3.93
CA VAL A 421 18.84 12.93 -4.03
C VAL A 421 19.45 12.36 -5.31
N ALA A 422 19.49 13.09 -6.43
CA ALA A 422 19.94 12.56 -7.72
C ALA A 422 21.41 12.11 -7.76
N ALA A 423 22.28 12.67 -6.91
CA ALA A 423 23.73 12.45 -6.95
C ALA A 423 24.20 11.02 -6.63
N ASN A 424 23.41 10.22 -5.91
CA ASN A 424 23.82 8.89 -5.40
C ASN A 424 23.21 7.72 -6.19
N LYS A 425 23.13 7.81 -7.53
CA LYS A 425 22.29 6.93 -8.36
C LYS A 425 22.84 5.51 -8.58
N GLU A 426 24.15 5.31 -8.64
CA GLU A 426 24.74 4.02 -9.05
C GLU A 426 24.69 2.95 -7.94
N ASP A 427 25.14 3.28 -6.72
CA ASP A 427 25.05 2.39 -5.56
C ASP A 427 23.62 1.94 -5.25
N ARG A 428 22.67 2.84 -5.52
CA ARG A 428 21.23 2.60 -5.38
C ARG A 428 20.71 1.54 -6.35
N LEU A 429 21.14 1.57 -7.62
CA LEU A 429 20.70 0.59 -8.62
C LEU A 429 21.13 -0.82 -8.23
N ARG A 430 22.39 -1.00 -7.77
CA ARG A 430 22.89 -2.29 -7.28
C ARG A 430 22.04 -2.84 -6.12
N LYS A 431 21.84 -2.05 -5.08
CA LYS A 431 21.02 -2.44 -3.91
C LYS A 431 19.55 -2.71 -4.28
N ALA A 432 19.00 -1.98 -5.25
CA ALA A 432 17.65 -2.21 -5.75
C ALA A 432 17.51 -3.56 -6.48
N MET A 433 18.52 -3.99 -7.25
CA MET A 433 18.50 -5.30 -7.92
C MET A 433 18.43 -6.47 -6.93
N GLU A 434 19.21 -6.40 -5.84
CA GLU A 434 19.17 -7.41 -4.76
C GLU A 434 17.80 -7.44 -4.07
N ALA A 435 17.24 -6.26 -3.77
CA ALA A 435 15.92 -6.14 -3.17
C ALA A 435 14.80 -6.67 -4.10
N GLN A 436 14.91 -6.47 -5.42
CA GLN A 436 13.92 -6.96 -6.38
C GLN A 436 13.83 -8.49 -6.40
N ALA A 437 14.93 -9.20 -6.16
CA ALA A 437 14.91 -10.67 -6.05
C ALA A 437 14.03 -11.13 -4.88
N ILE A 438 14.17 -10.49 -3.71
CA ILE A 438 13.35 -10.76 -2.51
C ILE A 438 11.88 -10.38 -2.78
N ILE A 439 11.62 -9.25 -3.44
CA ILE A 439 10.27 -8.82 -3.81
C ILE A 439 9.59 -9.85 -4.72
N ASN A 440 10.29 -10.35 -5.73
CA ASN A 440 9.75 -11.34 -6.67
C ASN A 440 9.47 -12.71 -6.02
N GLU A 441 10.18 -13.06 -4.94
CA GLU A 441 9.94 -14.27 -4.15
C GLU A 441 8.68 -14.10 -3.26
N GLU A 442 8.65 -13.05 -2.44
CA GLU A 442 7.54 -12.77 -1.52
C GLU A 442 6.23 -12.46 -2.27
N SER A 443 6.28 -11.83 -3.46
CA SER A 443 5.09 -11.63 -4.30
C SER A 443 4.46 -12.96 -4.70
N LYS A 444 5.26 -13.95 -5.11
CA LYS A 444 4.74 -15.30 -5.43
C LYS A 444 4.16 -15.99 -4.19
N GLN A 445 4.79 -15.82 -3.03
CA GLN A 445 4.29 -16.38 -1.76
C GLN A 445 2.97 -15.72 -1.34
N PHE A 446 2.85 -14.39 -1.50
CA PHE A 446 1.60 -13.66 -1.23
C PHE A 446 0.47 -14.07 -2.19
N GLU A 447 0.75 -14.17 -3.49
CA GLU A 447 -0.26 -14.60 -4.48
C GLU A 447 -0.72 -16.03 -4.18
N ALA A 448 0.20 -16.95 -3.85
CA ALA A 448 -0.16 -18.32 -3.44
C ALA A 448 -0.96 -18.35 -2.12
N TRP A 449 -0.64 -17.49 -1.16
CA TRP A 449 -1.42 -17.32 0.07
C TRP A 449 -2.80 -16.73 -0.18
N ARG A 450 -2.94 -15.77 -1.10
CA ARG A 450 -4.24 -15.17 -1.48
C ARG A 450 -5.12 -16.22 -2.14
N ASP A 451 -4.56 -16.97 -3.09
CA ASP A 451 -5.30 -17.99 -3.83
C ASP A 451 -5.75 -19.15 -2.91
N SER A 452 -4.98 -19.47 -1.85
CA SER A 452 -5.43 -20.43 -0.82
C SER A 452 -6.61 -19.92 0.02
N LEU A 453 -6.93 -18.61 -0.02
CA LEU A 453 -8.16 -18.09 0.60
C LEU A 453 -9.42 -18.43 -0.21
N GLU A 454 -9.33 -18.70 -1.52
CA GLU A 454 -10.48 -19.06 -2.36
C GLU A 454 -11.15 -20.36 -1.88
N THR A 455 -10.43 -21.25 -1.17
CA THR A 455 -11.00 -22.49 -0.63
C THR A 455 -11.82 -22.29 0.65
N VAL A 456 -11.64 -21.17 1.37
CA VAL A 456 -12.27 -20.94 2.68
C VAL A 456 -13.80 -20.91 2.62
N PRO A 457 -14.46 -20.26 1.63
CA PRO A 457 -15.89 -20.39 1.39
C PRO A 457 -16.33 -21.84 1.15
N THR A 458 -15.59 -22.60 0.33
CA THR A 458 -15.89 -24.00 0.00
C THR A 458 -15.79 -24.90 1.22
N ILE A 459 -14.77 -24.71 2.07
CA ILE A 459 -14.65 -25.34 3.40
C ILE A 459 -15.90 -25.09 4.26
N LYS A 460 -16.40 -23.84 4.30
CA LYS A 460 -17.60 -23.47 5.07
C LYS A 460 -18.85 -24.16 4.50
N LYS A 461 -19.01 -24.17 3.18
CA LYS A 461 -20.12 -24.84 2.47
C LYS A 461 -20.14 -26.35 2.73
N LEU A 462 -19.02 -27.04 2.58
CA LEU A 462 -18.90 -28.49 2.78
C LEU A 462 -19.25 -28.89 4.22
N ARG A 463 -18.80 -28.12 5.23
CA ARG A 463 -19.17 -28.34 6.64
C ARG A 463 -20.67 -28.15 6.87
N ALA A 464 -21.27 -27.11 6.30
CA ALA A 464 -22.70 -26.86 6.42
C ALA A 464 -23.56 -27.93 5.73
N TYR A 465 -23.10 -28.47 4.59
CA TYR A 465 -23.72 -29.59 3.90
C TYR A 465 -23.69 -30.87 4.77
N ALA A 466 -22.52 -31.24 5.28
CA ALA A 466 -22.36 -32.43 6.11
C ALA A 466 -23.13 -32.36 7.45
N GLU A 467 -23.14 -31.20 8.12
CA GLU A 467 -23.90 -31.02 9.36
C GLU A 467 -25.42 -31.14 9.12
N ARG A 468 -25.93 -30.66 7.97
CA ARG A 468 -27.34 -30.81 7.58
C ARG A 468 -27.75 -32.27 7.46
N ILE A 469 -26.92 -33.10 6.82
CA ILE A 469 -27.12 -34.55 6.71
C ILE A 469 -27.05 -35.18 8.10
N ARG A 470 -26.04 -34.82 8.91
CA ARG A 470 -25.85 -35.36 10.27
C ARG A 470 -27.08 -35.14 11.15
N VAL A 471 -27.61 -33.92 11.18
CA VAL A 471 -28.78 -33.56 11.98
C VAL A 471 -30.03 -34.30 11.48
N ALA A 472 -30.26 -34.33 10.16
CA ALA A 472 -31.43 -35.00 9.59
C ALA A 472 -31.43 -36.52 9.87
N GLU A 473 -30.29 -37.20 9.75
CA GLU A 473 -30.20 -38.64 10.05
C GLU A 473 -30.20 -38.93 11.56
N LEU A 474 -29.64 -38.02 12.39
CA LEU A 474 -29.73 -38.13 13.85
C LEU A 474 -31.18 -37.99 14.33
N GLU A 475 -31.95 -37.05 13.80
CA GLU A 475 -33.37 -36.88 14.12
C GLU A 475 -34.21 -38.10 13.70
N LYS A 476 -33.98 -38.64 12.49
CA LYS A 476 -34.60 -39.90 12.03
C LYS A 476 -34.22 -41.11 12.89
N CYS A 477 -32.99 -41.15 13.38
CA CYS A 477 -32.53 -42.23 14.27
C CYS A 477 -33.23 -42.13 15.64
N LEU A 478 -33.24 -40.94 16.24
CA LEU A 478 -33.88 -40.68 17.52
C LEU A 478 -35.40 -40.93 17.48
N SER A 479 -36.09 -40.53 16.41
CA SER A 479 -37.54 -40.77 16.27
C SER A 479 -37.92 -42.25 16.18
N LYS A 480 -37.00 -43.12 15.76
CA LYS A 480 -37.20 -44.58 15.72
C LYS A 480 -36.82 -45.29 17.02
N MET A 481 -36.15 -44.62 17.94
CA MET A 481 -35.66 -45.20 19.20
C MET A 481 -36.64 -45.02 20.38
N GLY A 482 -37.75 -44.30 20.20
CA GLY A 482 -38.79 -44.07 21.21
C GLY A 482 -38.46 -42.95 22.21
N ASP A 483 -39.43 -42.62 23.08
CA ASP A 483 -39.28 -41.50 24.03
C ASP A 483 -38.47 -41.86 25.30
N ASP A 484 -38.35 -43.14 25.66
CA ASP A 484 -37.65 -43.63 26.87
C ASP A 484 -36.10 -43.61 26.76
N ILE A 485 -35.53 -42.84 25.85
CA ILE A 485 -34.07 -42.77 25.66
C ILE A 485 -33.41 -41.96 26.78
N SER A 486 -32.61 -42.64 27.60
CA SER A 486 -31.71 -41.99 28.56
C SER A 486 -30.83 -40.92 27.90
N LYS A 487 -30.71 -39.76 28.56
CA LYS A 487 -29.84 -38.64 28.13
C LYS A 487 -28.40 -39.08 27.81
N LYS A 488 -27.89 -40.11 28.50
CA LYS A 488 -26.56 -40.70 28.26
C LYS A 488 -26.48 -41.37 26.88
N THR A 489 -27.50 -42.13 26.51
CA THR A 489 -27.60 -42.82 25.21
C THR A 489 -27.77 -41.81 24.07
N ARG A 490 -28.66 -40.81 24.24
CA ARG A 490 -28.85 -39.73 23.25
C ARG A 490 -27.55 -38.98 22.95
N ARG A 491 -26.74 -38.70 23.99
CA ARG A 491 -25.42 -38.08 23.83
C ARG A 491 -24.43 -39.00 23.10
N ALA A 492 -24.37 -40.28 23.44
CA ALA A 492 -23.49 -41.24 22.77
C ALA A 492 -23.80 -41.38 21.25
N VAL A 493 -25.08 -41.29 20.86
CA VAL A 493 -25.48 -41.30 19.43
C VAL A 493 -25.10 -39.97 18.73
N ASP A 494 -25.26 -38.81 19.38
CA ASP A 494 -24.77 -37.53 18.83
C ASP A 494 -23.23 -37.55 18.65
N ASP A 495 -22.50 -37.99 19.67
CA ASP A 495 -21.03 -38.11 19.65
C ASP A 495 -20.55 -39.08 18.54
N LEU A 496 -21.24 -40.21 18.35
CA LEU A 496 -20.98 -41.16 17.25
C LEU A 496 -21.18 -40.48 15.88
N SER A 497 -22.31 -39.80 15.68
CA SER A 497 -22.62 -39.12 14.41
C SER A 497 -21.59 -38.03 14.08
N ARG A 498 -21.15 -37.24 15.08
CA ARG A 498 -20.10 -36.24 14.95
C ARG A 498 -18.75 -36.89 14.65
N GLY A 499 -18.43 -38.00 15.32
CA GLY A 499 -17.20 -38.75 15.10
C GLY A 499 -17.05 -39.26 13.66
N ILE A 500 -18.14 -39.78 13.08
CA ILE A 500 -18.18 -40.23 11.68
C ILE A 500 -17.97 -39.03 10.73
N VAL A 501 -18.74 -37.95 10.89
CA VAL A 501 -18.64 -36.77 10.02
C VAL A 501 -17.26 -36.12 10.10
N ASN A 502 -16.70 -35.96 11.31
CA ASN A 502 -15.37 -35.39 11.49
C ASN A 502 -14.27 -36.25 10.84
N LYS A 503 -14.35 -37.59 10.93
CA LYS A 503 -13.39 -38.50 10.28
C LYS A 503 -13.51 -38.45 8.76
N LEU A 504 -14.72 -38.45 8.21
CA LEU A 504 -14.96 -38.36 6.76
C LEU A 504 -14.49 -37.01 6.19
N LEU A 505 -14.75 -35.91 6.89
CA LEU A 505 -14.34 -34.57 6.45
C LEU A 505 -12.84 -34.31 6.62
N HIS A 506 -12.12 -35.03 7.51
CA HIS A 506 -10.72 -34.75 7.81
C HIS A 506 -9.84 -34.71 6.55
N GLY A 507 -9.93 -35.74 5.69
CA GLY A 507 -9.13 -35.83 4.46
C GLY A 507 -9.34 -34.64 3.51
N PRO A 508 -10.58 -34.40 3.02
CA PRO A 508 -10.88 -33.24 2.16
C PRO A 508 -10.54 -31.90 2.82
N MET A 509 -10.80 -31.75 4.12
CA MET A 509 -10.51 -30.51 4.87
C MET A 509 -9.02 -30.21 4.98
N GLN A 510 -8.17 -31.24 5.01
CA GLN A 510 -6.72 -31.09 5.02
C GLN A 510 -6.19 -30.69 3.64
N HIS A 511 -6.68 -31.33 2.56
CA HIS A 511 -6.27 -31.03 1.18
C HIS A 511 -6.85 -29.73 0.61
N LEU A 512 -7.81 -29.09 1.31
CA LEU A 512 -8.27 -27.72 1.02
C LEU A 512 -7.50 -26.65 1.79
N ARG A 513 -6.63 -27.03 2.75
CA ARG A 513 -5.81 -26.13 3.55
C ARG A 513 -4.36 -26.22 3.10
N CYS A 514 -4.00 -25.40 2.11
CA CYS A 514 -2.61 -25.22 1.72
C CYS A 514 -2.00 -24.05 2.52
N ASP A 515 -0.87 -24.31 3.19
CA ASP A 515 -0.13 -23.32 4.00
C ASP A 515 0.80 -22.42 3.13
N GLY A 516 0.62 -22.42 1.81
CA GLY A 516 1.23 -21.47 0.88
C GLY A 516 2.70 -21.71 0.52
N SER A 517 3.33 -22.78 1.02
CA SER A 517 4.75 -23.09 0.78
C SER A 517 5.04 -23.75 -0.58
N ASP A 518 4.11 -24.51 -1.14
CA ASP A 518 4.33 -25.31 -2.36
C ASP A 518 3.34 -24.94 -3.48
N SER A 519 3.80 -24.26 -4.53
CA SER A 519 2.90 -23.85 -5.62
C SER A 519 2.30 -25.03 -6.41
N ARG A 520 2.95 -26.20 -6.39
CA ARG A 520 2.39 -27.44 -6.98
C ARG A 520 1.13 -27.89 -6.24
N THR A 521 1.14 -27.83 -4.91
CA THR A 521 -0.03 -28.22 -4.10
C THR A 521 -1.17 -27.22 -4.21
N LEU A 522 -0.91 -25.96 -4.60
CA LEU A 522 -1.96 -24.95 -4.81
C LEU A 522 -2.86 -25.28 -6.01
N SER A 523 -2.30 -25.71 -7.14
CA SER A 523 -3.11 -26.13 -8.31
C SER A 523 -3.99 -27.33 -7.94
N GLU A 524 -3.39 -28.33 -7.30
CA GLU A 524 -4.10 -29.50 -6.78
C GLU A 524 -5.19 -29.11 -5.76
N THR A 525 -4.92 -28.14 -4.89
CA THR A 525 -5.87 -27.60 -3.90
C THR A 525 -7.08 -26.94 -4.56
N LEU A 526 -6.87 -26.14 -5.62
CA LEU A 526 -7.95 -25.51 -6.38
C LEU A 526 -8.73 -26.54 -7.22
N GLU A 527 -8.06 -27.52 -7.81
CA GLU A 527 -8.71 -28.65 -8.49
C GLU A 527 -9.57 -29.48 -7.52
N ASN A 528 -9.07 -29.77 -6.33
CA ASN A 528 -9.80 -30.43 -5.24
C ASN A 528 -11.02 -29.60 -4.82
N MET A 529 -10.89 -28.28 -4.71
CA MET A 529 -12.02 -27.38 -4.44
C MET A 529 -13.10 -27.51 -5.52
N HIS A 530 -12.73 -27.42 -6.79
CA HIS A 530 -13.68 -27.56 -7.90
C HIS A 530 -14.28 -28.97 -7.99
N ALA A 531 -13.51 -30.01 -7.69
CA ALA A 531 -14.02 -31.38 -7.62
C ALA A 531 -15.08 -31.54 -6.52
N LEU A 532 -14.84 -31.01 -5.33
CA LEU A 532 -15.80 -31.04 -4.21
C LEU A 532 -17.06 -30.21 -4.51
N ASN A 533 -16.92 -29.04 -5.16
CA ASN A 533 -18.08 -28.26 -5.61
C ASN A 533 -18.95 -29.02 -6.63
N ARG A 534 -18.35 -29.80 -7.54
CA ARG A 534 -19.07 -30.67 -8.48
C ARG A 534 -19.70 -31.89 -7.78
N MET A 535 -18.95 -32.60 -6.95
CA MET A 535 -19.39 -33.85 -6.31
C MET A 535 -20.54 -33.64 -5.32
N PHE A 536 -20.54 -32.50 -4.61
CA PHE A 536 -21.53 -32.19 -3.57
C PHE A 536 -22.48 -31.03 -3.97
N SER A 537 -22.42 -30.55 -5.21
CA SER A 537 -23.26 -29.45 -5.75
C SER A 537 -23.31 -28.19 -4.86
N LEU A 538 -22.18 -27.85 -4.23
CA LEU A 538 -22.06 -26.80 -3.19
C LEU A 538 -22.30 -25.37 -3.71
N GLU A 539 -22.31 -25.18 -5.01
CA GLU A 539 -22.62 -23.90 -5.66
C GLU A 539 -24.15 -23.76 -5.88
N THR A 540 -24.80 -24.81 -6.38
CA THR A 540 -26.22 -24.81 -6.74
C THR A 540 -27.17 -24.74 -5.54
N GLU A 541 -26.83 -25.41 -4.42
CA GLU A 541 -27.70 -25.42 -3.24
C GLU A 541 -27.88 -24.04 -2.60
N VAL A 542 -26.87 -23.17 -2.68
CA VAL A 542 -26.91 -21.83 -2.06
C VAL A 542 -27.91 -20.93 -2.78
N ALA A 543 -27.92 -20.93 -4.12
CA ALA A 543 -28.90 -20.18 -4.90
C ALA A 543 -30.35 -20.58 -4.55
N VAL A 544 -30.61 -21.88 -4.37
CA VAL A 544 -31.92 -22.40 -3.96
C VAL A 544 -32.27 -22.05 -2.51
N LEU A 545 -31.29 -22.03 -1.60
CA LEU A 545 -31.49 -21.63 -0.20
C LEU A 545 -31.73 -20.12 -0.05
N GLU A 546 -30.98 -19.28 -0.75
CA GLU A 546 -31.15 -17.83 -0.75
C GLU A 546 -32.49 -17.42 -1.39
N GLN A 547 -32.90 -18.09 -2.49
CA GLN A 547 -34.24 -17.93 -3.05
C GLN A 547 -35.33 -18.35 -2.05
N LYS A 548 -35.17 -19.46 -1.31
CA LYS A 548 -36.14 -19.89 -0.29
C LYS A 548 -36.19 -18.95 0.92
N ILE A 549 -35.07 -18.34 1.31
CA ILE A 549 -35.02 -17.34 2.39
C ILE A 549 -35.69 -16.04 1.93
N ARG A 550 -35.39 -15.55 0.71
CA ARG A 550 -36.08 -14.40 0.08
C ARG A 550 -37.59 -14.63 -0.03
N ALA A 551 -38.01 -15.79 -0.51
CA ALA A 551 -39.44 -16.13 -0.61
C ALA A 551 -40.15 -16.11 0.76
N LYS A 552 -39.47 -16.53 1.84
CA LYS A 552 -40.00 -16.46 3.21
C LYS A 552 -39.93 -15.07 3.85
N GLN A 553 -39.00 -14.21 3.41
CA GLN A 553 -38.93 -12.81 3.85
C GLN A 553 -39.97 -11.93 3.15
N ASN A 554 -40.31 -12.22 1.89
CA ASN A 554 -41.35 -11.51 1.15
C ASN A 554 -42.78 -12.01 1.47
N GLN A 555 -42.93 -13.00 2.36
CA GLN A 555 -44.22 -13.55 2.85
C GLN A 555 -44.52 -13.15 4.31
N LYS A 556 -43.77 -12.20 4.87
CA LYS A 556 -43.97 -11.59 6.19
C LYS A 556 -44.04 -10.08 6.08
#